data_AF-A0A7V4BKU9-F1
#
_entry.id   AF-A0A7V4BKU9-F1
#
_cell.length_a   1.000
_cell.length_b   1.000
_cell.length_c   1.000
_cell.angle_alpha   90.00
_cell.angle_beta   90.00
_cell.angle_gamma   90.00
#
_symmetry.space_group_name_H-M   'P 1'
#
loop_
_entity.id
_entity.type
_entity.pdbx_description
1 polymer ?
#
loop_
_entity_poly.entity_id
_entity_poly.type
_entity_poly.pdbx_seq_one_letter_code
_entity_poly.pdbx_strand_id
1 'polypeptide(L)'
;MKKLLMFFIAVAFSGISWGQIVVSGSVGADGTYASLTKNGGAFAAINAQTQTGAVITISITGDVLNEDGANSLNAGVWTSITITPSGDRIISGASSAGNPLINLNGADNVTINGLNDGSNSLTISNTLVSSTSGTSTIRFIANATNNTITNCTILGAANMALATNGGTIFFSTATTTGNDNNTISNCKIGPVGSNLPSKGIHANGTTTSATTNNSGITINNCEIYDFFLTGGSAGIYISTGNTEWNITNNKFYQTATRTYTASGTMYGIYYSNTTHGNNIQITGNTIGYSAANGTGTFTTTGSSIASNFAGIYLAASSTAANTCNINNNTISDF
;
A
#
# COMPACT_ATOMS: atom_id res chain seq x y z
N MET A 1 34.26 48.39 -46.46
CA MET A 1 33.64 47.11 -46.04
C MET A 1 33.27 47.20 -44.57
N LYS A 2 32.00 47.45 -44.23
CA LYS A 2 31.52 47.49 -42.84
C LYS A 2 31.22 46.04 -42.41
N LYS A 3 31.93 45.52 -41.41
CA LYS A 3 31.68 44.19 -40.83
C LYS A 3 30.48 44.29 -39.89
N LEU A 4 29.41 43.56 -40.20
CA LEU A 4 28.23 43.41 -39.35
C LEU A 4 28.53 42.33 -38.30
N LEU A 5 28.58 42.71 -37.03
CA LEU A 5 28.75 41.78 -35.92
C LEU A 5 27.37 41.26 -35.52
N MET A 6 27.11 39.98 -35.75
CA MET A 6 25.83 39.34 -35.45
C MET A 6 25.91 38.72 -34.05
N PHE A 7 25.20 39.32 -33.09
CA PHE A 7 25.14 38.85 -31.70
C PHE A 7 24.03 37.81 -31.57
N PHE A 8 24.38 36.55 -31.30
CA PHE A 8 23.40 35.51 -30.96
C PHE A 8 23.05 35.62 -29.47
N ILE A 9 21.83 36.05 -29.16
CA ILE A 9 21.27 35.96 -27.80
C ILE A 9 20.71 34.54 -27.64
N ALA A 10 21.36 33.72 -26.81
CA ALA A 10 20.81 32.45 -26.36
C ALA A 10 19.77 32.74 -25.26
N VAL A 11 18.49 32.63 -25.59
CA VAL A 11 17.40 32.70 -24.62
C VAL A 11 17.29 31.32 -23.96
N ALA A 12 17.70 31.22 -22.70
CA ALA A 12 17.46 30.03 -21.88
C ALA A 12 15.97 30.00 -21.50
N PHE A 13 15.21 29.09 -22.08
CA PHE A 13 13.88 28.74 -21.57
C PHE A 13 14.05 27.95 -20.27
N SER A 14 13.87 28.59 -19.12
CA SER A 14 13.54 27.85 -17.90
C SER A 14 12.16 27.23 -18.11
N GLY A 15 12.10 25.91 -18.29
CA GLY A 15 10.82 25.19 -18.37
C GLY A 15 9.97 25.54 -17.15
N ILE A 16 8.81 26.14 -17.39
CA ILE A 16 7.81 26.34 -16.34
C ILE A 16 7.29 24.93 -16.00
N SER A 17 7.79 24.37 -14.90
CA SER A 17 7.22 23.16 -14.32
C SER A 17 5.85 23.53 -13.75
N TRP A 18 4.78 23.29 -14.49
CA TRP A 18 3.43 23.32 -13.94
C TRP A 18 3.34 22.25 -12.85
N GLY A 19 2.84 22.62 -11.67
CA GLY A 19 2.69 21.66 -10.58
C GLY A 19 1.83 20.47 -11.02
N GLN A 20 2.33 19.24 -10.81
CA GLN A 20 1.66 18.00 -11.20
C GLN A 20 0.50 17.62 -10.28
N ILE A 21 0.32 18.36 -9.19
CA ILE A 21 -0.74 18.14 -8.20
C ILE A 21 -1.49 19.44 -8.00
N VAL A 22 -2.81 19.38 -7.97
CA VAL A 22 -3.69 20.51 -7.66
C VAL A 22 -4.47 20.18 -6.39
N VAL A 23 -4.37 21.05 -5.39
CA VAL A 23 -5.18 20.99 -4.17
C VAL A 23 -6.28 22.05 -4.24
N SER A 24 -7.50 21.66 -3.90
CA SER A 24 -8.66 22.54 -3.83
C SER A 24 -9.58 22.19 -2.67
N GLY A 25 -10.28 23.18 -2.11
CA GLY A 25 -11.26 22.98 -1.02
C GLY A 25 -10.63 22.85 0.36
N SER A 26 -9.32 23.12 0.46
CA SER A 26 -8.59 23.20 1.73
C SER A 26 -8.66 24.60 2.33
N VAL A 27 -8.38 24.69 3.62
CA VAL A 27 -8.13 25.94 4.32
C VAL A 27 -6.65 26.29 4.12
N GLY A 28 -6.36 27.27 3.26
CA GLY A 28 -5.02 27.86 3.13
C GLY A 28 -3.95 27.02 2.42
N ALA A 29 -4.31 25.86 1.84
CA ALA A 29 -3.39 24.99 1.09
C ALA A 29 -3.81 24.79 -0.38
N ASP A 30 -4.79 25.53 -0.89
CA ASP A 30 -5.23 25.46 -2.27
C ASP A 30 -4.13 25.99 -3.21
N GLY A 31 -3.90 25.28 -4.32
CA GLY A 31 -2.86 25.64 -5.27
C GLY A 31 -2.25 24.43 -5.98
N THR A 32 -1.12 24.67 -6.66
CA THR A 32 -0.40 23.64 -7.42
C THR A 32 0.90 23.25 -6.73
N TYR A 33 1.19 21.95 -6.66
CA TYR A 33 2.39 21.39 -6.03
C TYR A 33 3.15 20.49 -7.00
N ALA A 34 4.47 20.48 -6.88
CA ALA A 34 5.32 19.60 -7.68
C ALA A 34 5.45 18.18 -7.11
N SER A 35 4.93 17.95 -5.90
CA SER A 35 5.05 16.70 -5.17
C SER A 35 3.95 16.53 -4.11
N LEU A 36 3.64 15.29 -3.78
CA LEU A 36 2.69 14.92 -2.74
C LEU A 36 3.36 14.92 -1.36
N THR A 37 4.50 14.23 -1.22
CA THR A 37 5.09 13.86 0.09
C THR A 37 6.44 14.52 0.37
N LYS A 38 7.07 15.16 -0.61
CA LYS A 38 8.33 15.88 -0.38
C LYS A 38 8.12 17.12 0.49
N ASN A 39 9.23 17.68 0.99
CA ASN A 39 9.20 18.97 1.67
C ASN A 39 8.63 20.06 0.75
N GLY A 40 7.66 20.82 1.26
CA GLY A 40 6.90 21.80 0.47
C GLY A 40 5.88 21.20 -0.49
N GLY A 41 5.65 19.89 -0.45
CA GLY A 41 4.59 19.20 -1.19
C GLY A 41 3.19 19.40 -0.59
N ALA A 42 2.18 18.82 -1.24
CA ALA A 42 0.79 18.98 -0.86
C ALA A 42 0.51 18.53 0.59
N PHE A 43 1.10 17.43 1.06
CA PHE A 43 0.92 16.98 2.45
C PHE A 43 1.51 17.97 3.46
N ALA A 44 2.69 18.53 3.19
CA ALA A 44 3.29 19.53 4.06
C ALA A 44 2.41 20.79 4.17
N ALA A 45 1.85 21.24 3.04
CA ALA A 45 0.97 22.41 3.01
C ALA A 45 -0.36 22.18 3.73
N ILE A 46 -0.99 21.01 3.55
CA ILE A 46 -2.23 20.64 4.23
C ILE A 46 -2.01 20.57 5.75
N ASN A 47 -0.93 19.92 6.19
CA ASN A 47 -0.58 19.78 7.60
C ASN A 47 -0.25 21.11 8.29
N ALA A 48 0.14 22.14 7.53
CA ALA A 48 0.48 23.45 8.07
C ALA A 48 -0.76 24.27 8.48
N GLN A 49 -1.96 23.76 8.19
CA GLN A 49 -3.22 24.48 8.39
C GLN A 49 -4.21 23.65 9.20
N THR A 50 -5.12 24.33 9.90
CA THR A 50 -6.26 23.67 10.56
C THR A 50 -7.40 23.51 9.56
N GLN A 51 -7.59 22.31 9.06
CA GLN A 51 -8.53 22.01 7.97
C GLN A 51 -9.99 21.84 8.43
N THR A 52 -10.47 22.60 9.42
CA THR A 52 -11.77 22.37 10.07
C THR A 52 -12.92 22.34 9.06
N GLY A 53 -13.60 21.19 8.96
CA GLY A 53 -14.76 21.00 8.08
C GLY A 53 -14.45 21.06 6.57
N ALA A 54 -13.16 21.06 6.19
CA ALA A 54 -12.77 21.12 4.79
C ALA A 54 -13.14 19.84 4.03
N VAL A 55 -13.50 19.99 2.77
CA VAL A 55 -13.67 18.89 1.82
C VAL A 55 -12.60 19.08 0.75
N ILE A 56 -11.49 18.38 0.92
CA ILE A 56 -10.27 18.62 0.15
C ILE A 56 -10.20 17.64 -1.02
N THR A 57 -9.91 18.16 -2.21
CA THR A 57 -9.55 17.35 -3.37
C THR A 57 -8.08 17.60 -3.72
N ILE A 58 -7.34 16.51 -3.90
CA ILE A 58 -5.96 16.50 -4.39
C ILE A 58 -6.00 15.79 -5.76
N SER A 59 -5.99 16.56 -6.83
CA SER A 59 -5.98 16.04 -8.20
C SER A 59 -4.54 15.83 -8.68
N ILE A 60 -4.23 14.62 -9.13
CA ILE A 60 -2.94 14.32 -9.79
C ILE A 60 -3.10 14.64 -11.27
N THR A 61 -2.58 15.78 -11.70
CA THR A 61 -2.73 16.30 -13.06
C THR A 61 -1.54 15.98 -13.96
N GLY A 62 -0.42 15.55 -13.38
CA GLY A 62 0.77 15.03 -14.09
C GLY A 62 1.48 13.94 -13.29
N ASP A 63 2.42 13.24 -13.94
CA ASP A 63 3.22 12.24 -13.25
C ASP A 63 4.20 12.87 -12.25
N VAL A 64 4.30 12.24 -11.10
CA VAL A 64 5.18 12.64 -10.01
C VAL A 64 6.17 11.51 -9.77
N LEU A 65 7.42 11.66 -10.21
CA LEU A 65 8.36 10.53 -10.33
C LEU A 65 9.51 10.57 -9.32
N ASN A 66 9.44 11.48 -8.36
CA ASN A 66 10.57 11.86 -7.52
C ASN A 66 10.17 11.99 -6.04
N GLU A 67 9.12 11.29 -5.62
CA GLU A 67 8.66 11.25 -4.23
C GLU A 67 9.70 10.62 -3.29
N ASP A 68 9.75 11.07 -2.04
CA ASP A 68 10.71 10.60 -1.03
C ASP A 68 10.06 10.18 0.31
N GLY A 69 8.73 10.36 0.44
CA GLY A 69 7.98 10.03 1.66
C GLY A 69 8.32 10.90 2.86
N ALA A 70 8.96 12.06 2.68
CA ALA A 70 9.45 12.90 3.77
C ALA A 70 8.33 13.45 4.68
N ASN A 71 7.14 13.70 4.12
CA ASN A 71 5.99 14.24 4.84
C ASN A 71 4.85 13.24 4.82
N SER A 72 4.37 12.94 6.02
CA SER A 72 3.13 12.21 6.23
C SER A 72 1.93 13.11 5.98
N LEU A 73 0.76 12.55 5.71
CA LEU A 73 -0.49 13.23 5.97
C LEU A 73 -0.85 12.95 7.43
N ASN A 74 -0.84 13.98 8.27
CA ASN A 74 -1.07 13.84 9.72
C ASN A 74 -2.55 13.96 10.05
N ALA A 75 -2.95 13.59 11.26
CA ALA A 75 -4.30 13.84 11.76
C ALA A 75 -4.75 15.29 11.55
N GLY A 76 -6.00 15.48 11.13
CA GLY A 76 -6.61 16.79 10.95
C GLY A 76 -8.13 16.73 11.01
N VAL A 77 -8.75 17.91 11.11
CA VAL A 77 -10.18 18.08 11.41
C VAL A 77 -11.03 18.37 10.16
N TRP A 78 -10.60 17.85 9.01
CA TRP A 78 -11.37 17.93 7.77
C TRP A 78 -12.56 16.97 7.78
N THR A 79 -13.52 17.21 6.89
CA THR A 79 -14.60 16.27 6.62
C THR A 79 -14.12 15.11 5.75
N SER A 80 -13.37 15.40 4.68
CA SER A 80 -12.75 14.37 3.85
C SER A 80 -11.58 14.90 3.03
N ILE A 81 -10.70 13.99 2.62
CA ILE A 81 -9.68 14.23 1.59
C ILE A 81 -9.86 13.19 0.49
N THR A 82 -9.95 13.62 -0.76
CA THR A 82 -9.95 12.72 -1.93
C THR A 82 -8.71 12.97 -2.79
N ILE A 83 -7.88 11.94 -2.98
CA ILE A 83 -6.77 11.93 -3.93
C ILE A 83 -7.21 11.16 -5.17
N THR A 84 -7.18 11.79 -6.34
CA THR A 84 -7.67 11.18 -7.59
C THR A 84 -6.88 11.67 -8.81
N PRO A 85 -6.62 10.81 -9.81
CA PRO A 85 -5.91 11.22 -11.01
C PRO A 85 -6.82 11.96 -12.01
N SER A 86 -6.21 12.78 -12.86
CA SER A 86 -6.81 13.28 -14.09
C SER A 86 -6.01 12.73 -15.27
N GLY A 87 -6.54 11.73 -15.96
CA GLY A 87 -5.81 10.89 -16.91
C GLY A 87 -5.09 9.73 -16.23
N ASP A 88 -4.29 8.99 -17.00
CA ASP A 88 -3.39 7.96 -16.46
C ASP A 88 -2.20 8.62 -15.77
N ARG A 89 -1.99 8.32 -14.49
CA ARG A 89 -0.99 9.00 -13.66
C ARG A 89 -0.17 8.06 -12.79
N ILE A 90 1.06 8.47 -12.55
CA ILE A 90 2.02 7.77 -11.70
C ILE A 90 2.47 8.70 -10.57
N ILE A 91 2.40 8.19 -9.34
CA ILE A 91 3.12 8.72 -8.18
C ILE A 91 4.21 7.70 -7.85
N SER A 92 5.47 8.07 -8.00
CA SER A 92 6.59 7.17 -7.75
C SER A 92 7.80 7.89 -7.19
N GLY A 93 8.68 7.10 -6.60
CA GLY A 93 9.93 7.59 -6.04
C GLY A 93 10.57 6.54 -5.15
N ALA A 94 11.66 6.91 -4.49
CA ALA A 94 12.34 6.06 -3.52
C ALA A 94 12.17 6.70 -2.15
N SER A 95 11.38 6.07 -1.28
CA SER A 95 11.27 6.55 0.09
C SER A 95 12.61 6.40 0.83
N SER A 96 12.74 7.06 1.97
CA SER A 96 13.85 6.76 2.90
C SER A 96 13.68 5.37 3.53
N ALA A 97 14.79 4.64 3.72
CA ALA A 97 14.75 3.32 4.34
C ALA A 97 14.04 3.36 5.71
N GLY A 98 13.10 2.43 5.93
CA GLY A 98 12.27 2.38 7.12
C GLY A 98 11.03 3.29 7.09
N ASN A 99 10.81 4.03 5.99
CA ASN A 99 9.66 4.91 5.82
C ASN A 99 8.80 4.50 4.63
N PRO A 100 7.49 4.78 4.68
CA PRO A 100 6.60 4.61 3.55
C PRO A 100 6.82 5.69 2.48
N LEU A 101 6.33 5.48 1.25
CA LEU A 101 6.19 6.57 0.28
C LEU A 101 5.02 7.49 0.62
N ILE A 102 3.88 6.92 1.03
CA ILE A 102 2.70 7.64 1.53
C ILE A 102 2.42 7.16 2.95
N ASN A 103 2.46 8.08 3.93
CA ASN A 103 2.14 7.79 5.33
C ASN A 103 0.83 8.47 5.72
N LEU A 104 -0.20 7.69 6.06
CA LEU A 104 -1.41 8.17 6.72
C LEU A 104 -1.20 8.03 8.22
N ASN A 105 -0.85 9.14 8.86
CA ASN A 105 -0.41 9.21 10.25
C ASN A 105 -1.51 9.84 11.13
N GLY A 106 -2.46 9.02 11.58
CA GLY A 106 -3.69 9.48 12.22
C GLY A 106 -4.61 10.25 11.28
N ALA A 107 -4.35 10.21 9.98
CA ALA A 107 -5.22 10.81 8.98
C ALA A 107 -6.47 9.95 8.80
N ASP A 108 -7.64 10.60 8.92
CA ASP A 108 -8.94 9.95 8.85
C ASP A 108 -9.70 10.39 7.60
N ASN A 109 -10.65 9.58 7.13
CA ASN A 109 -11.54 9.92 6.02
C ASN A 109 -10.80 10.31 4.72
N VAL A 110 -9.65 9.69 4.45
CA VAL A 110 -8.88 9.87 3.21
C VAL A 110 -9.28 8.80 2.21
N THR A 111 -9.70 9.22 1.02
CA THR A 111 -9.94 8.33 -0.12
C THR A 111 -8.86 8.55 -1.17
N ILE A 112 -8.09 7.51 -1.49
CA ILE A 112 -7.22 7.46 -2.67
C ILE A 112 -7.91 6.59 -3.70
N ASN A 113 -8.44 7.21 -4.76
CA ASN A 113 -9.20 6.52 -5.79
C ASN A 113 -8.52 6.69 -7.15
N GLY A 114 -8.01 5.59 -7.70
CA GLY A 114 -7.41 5.58 -9.03
C GLY A 114 -8.41 5.64 -10.18
N LEU A 115 -9.71 5.59 -9.89
CA LEU A 115 -10.86 5.52 -10.81
C LEU A 115 -10.86 4.26 -11.69
N ASN A 116 -9.79 4.04 -12.46
CA ASN A 116 -9.59 2.90 -13.36
C ASN A 116 -10.79 2.67 -14.29
N ASP A 117 -11.27 3.75 -14.91
CA ASP A 117 -12.46 3.81 -15.76
C ASP A 117 -12.15 3.73 -17.26
N GLY A 118 -10.89 3.45 -17.61
CA GLY A 118 -10.38 3.40 -18.98
C GLY A 118 -9.87 4.74 -19.52
N SER A 119 -10.16 5.86 -18.84
CA SER A 119 -9.57 7.18 -19.14
C SER A 119 -8.65 7.67 -18.04
N ASN A 120 -8.85 7.18 -16.81
CA ASN A 120 -8.10 7.53 -15.63
C ASN A 120 -7.55 6.28 -14.96
N SER A 121 -6.31 6.35 -14.49
CA SER A 121 -5.71 5.34 -13.65
C SER A 121 -4.67 5.97 -12.72
N LEU A 122 -4.43 5.36 -11.56
CA LEU A 122 -3.38 5.78 -10.64
C LEU A 122 -2.47 4.61 -10.28
N THR A 123 -1.19 4.77 -10.59
CA THR A 123 -0.12 3.90 -10.09
C THR A 123 0.66 4.60 -8.98
N ILE A 124 0.84 3.94 -7.84
CA ILE A 124 1.64 4.41 -6.71
C ILE A 124 2.79 3.42 -6.51
N SER A 125 4.04 3.86 -6.66
CA SER A 125 5.19 2.96 -6.74
C SER A 125 6.35 3.41 -5.87
N ASN A 126 6.64 2.65 -4.80
CA ASN A 126 7.87 2.83 -4.03
C ASN A 126 8.98 1.93 -4.59
N THR A 127 9.94 2.57 -5.25
CA THR A 127 11.07 1.92 -5.91
C THR A 127 12.20 1.52 -4.96
N LEU A 128 12.11 1.89 -3.67
CA LEU A 128 13.14 1.58 -2.68
C LEU A 128 13.20 0.07 -2.38
N VAL A 129 14.29 -0.57 -2.80
CA VAL A 129 14.65 -1.93 -2.37
C VAL A 129 15.29 -1.84 -0.98
N SER A 130 14.58 -2.25 0.06
CA SER A 130 15.10 -2.22 1.42
C SER A 130 14.46 -3.26 2.33
N SER A 131 15.28 -3.80 3.23
CA SER A 131 14.87 -4.71 4.30
C SER A 131 14.70 -3.98 5.64
N THR A 132 14.87 -2.65 5.68
CA THR A 132 14.72 -1.85 6.90
C THR A 132 13.26 -1.83 7.34
N SER A 133 13.03 -2.14 8.62
CA SER A 133 11.71 -2.17 9.25
C SER A 133 10.94 -0.87 9.02
N GLY A 134 9.71 -0.98 8.51
CA GLY A 134 8.83 0.16 8.21
C GLY A 134 8.81 0.60 6.74
N THR A 135 9.75 0.12 5.90
CA THR A 135 9.74 0.41 4.46
C THR A 135 8.46 -0.12 3.82
N SER A 136 7.71 0.77 3.16
CA SER A 136 6.45 0.41 2.52
C SER A 136 6.03 1.39 1.42
N THR A 137 5.03 1.07 0.61
CA THR A 137 4.49 2.03 -0.36
C THR A 137 3.44 2.91 0.31
N ILE A 138 2.47 2.30 1.00
CA ILE A 138 1.45 3.00 1.78
C ILE A 138 1.45 2.46 3.21
N ARG A 139 1.43 3.35 4.21
CA ARG A 139 1.31 2.97 5.63
C ARG A 139 0.14 3.67 6.31
N PHE A 140 -0.58 2.92 7.14
CA PHE A 140 -1.56 3.39 8.12
C PHE A 140 -0.94 3.28 9.50
N ILE A 141 -0.90 4.37 10.26
CA ILE A 141 -0.29 4.41 11.59
C ILE A 141 -1.00 5.45 12.46
N ALA A 142 -0.90 5.29 13.78
CA ALA A 142 -1.33 6.29 14.76
C ALA A 142 -2.81 6.68 14.63
N ASN A 143 -3.70 5.68 14.53
CA ASN A 143 -5.16 5.83 14.54
C ASN A 143 -5.77 6.25 13.21
N ALA A 144 -5.07 6.05 12.09
CA ALA A 144 -5.62 6.32 10.77
C ALA A 144 -6.89 5.47 10.53
N THR A 145 -8.04 6.12 10.42
CA THR A 145 -9.36 5.49 10.47
C THR A 145 -10.26 5.90 9.30
N ASN A 146 -11.14 5.01 8.85
CA ASN A 146 -12.11 5.25 7.76
C ASN A 146 -11.46 5.69 6.43
N ASN A 147 -10.24 5.24 6.15
CA ASN A 147 -9.57 5.54 4.88
C ASN A 147 -9.91 4.48 3.84
N THR A 148 -9.93 4.88 2.57
CA THR A 148 -10.20 3.99 1.43
C THR A 148 -9.11 4.13 0.39
N ILE A 149 -8.50 3.02 -0.02
CA ILE A 149 -7.63 2.94 -1.19
C ILE A 149 -8.33 2.04 -2.21
N THR A 150 -8.70 2.58 -3.36
CA THR A 150 -9.48 1.83 -4.35
C THR A 150 -9.09 2.11 -5.79
N ASN A 151 -9.23 1.10 -6.65
CA ASN A 151 -8.97 1.19 -8.09
C ASN A 151 -7.53 1.63 -8.44
N CYS A 152 -6.56 1.34 -7.58
CA CYS A 152 -5.16 1.74 -7.75
C CYS A 152 -4.27 0.56 -8.16
N THR A 153 -3.18 0.85 -8.86
CA THR A 153 -2.02 -0.05 -8.92
C THR A 153 -1.00 0.40 -7.88
N ILE A 154 -0.61 -0.47 -6.95
CA ILE A 154 0.26 -0.16 -5.81
C ILE A 154 1.46 -1.10 -5.88
N LEU A 155 2.63 -0.54 -6.15
CA LEU A 155 3.86 -1.29 -6.39
C LEU A 155 4.87 -1.01 -5.29
N GLY A 156 5.60 -2.05 -4.88
CA GLY A 156 6.60 -1.96 -3.83
C GLY A 156 7.78 -2.90 -4.07
N ALA A 157 8.92 -2.58 -3.46
CA ALA A 157 10.17 -3.33 -3.59
C ALA A 157 10.75 -3.76 -2.22
N ALA A 158 9.95 -3.70 -1.16
CA ALA A 158 10.39 -3.93 0.21
C ALA A 158 10.64 -5.44 0.48
N ASN A 159 11.85 -5.82 0.92
CA ASN A 159 12.32 -7.21 0.88
C ASN A 159 12.75 -7.78 2.25
N MET A 160 12.11 -7.35 3.34
CA MET A 160 12.40 -7.84 4.70
C MET A 160 11.76 -9.19 5.01
N ALA A 161 12.32 -9.94 5.98
CA ALA A 161 11.73 -11.19 6.45
C ALA A 161 10.29 -11.01 7.00
N LEU A 162 9.51 -12.09 7.05
CA LEU A 162 8.09 -12.05 7.44
C LEU A 162 7.82 -11.33 8.77
N ALA A 163 8.63 -11.60 9.80
CA ALA A 163 8.48 -11.00 11.13
C ALA A 163 8.97 -9.53 11.23
N THR A 164 9.63 -9.01 10.20
CA THR A 164 10.09 -7.61 10.15
C THR A 164 9.02 -6.74 9.50
N ASN A 165 8.69 -5.61 10.13
CA ASN A 165 7.61 -4.72 9.68
C ASN A 165 7.94 -4.09 8.32
N GLY A 166 6.92 -3.93 7.47
CA GLY A 166 7.05 -3.39 6.11
C GLY A 166 6.38 -4.30 5.08
N GLY A 167 6.31 -3.86 3.83
CA GLY A 167 5.57 -4.52 2.74
C GLY A 167 5.04 -3.49 1.75
N THR A 168 4.32 -3.89 0.70
CA THR A 168 3.75 -2.89 -0.23
C THR A 168 2.71 -2.00 0.47
N ILE A 169 1.79 -2.59 1.23
CA ILE A 169 0.87 -1.87 2.13
C ILE A 169 1.12 -2.32 3.58
N PHE A 170 1.18 -1.38 4.52
CA PHE A 170 1.46 -1.67 5.93
C PHE A 170 0.45 -1.03 6.89
N PHE A 171 -0.25 -1.86 7.68
CA PHE A 171 -1.02 -1.43 8.85
C PHE A 171 -0.16 -1.56 10.11
N SER A 172 0.25 -0.42 10.66
CA SER A 172 1.21 -0.34 11.75
C SER A 172 0.52 -0.29 13.12
N THR A 173 1.26 0.18 14.13
CA THR A 173 0.75 0.40 15.48
C THR A 173 -0.17 1.62 15.53
N ALA A 174 -0.96 1.68 16.59
CA ALA A 174 -1.85 2.79 16.89
C ALA A 174 -1.64 3.25 18.34
N THR A 175 -2.18 4.42 18.70
CA THR A 175 -1.92 5.05 20.00
C THR A 175 -3.05 4.85 21.02
N THR A 176 -4.31 5.10 20.64
CA THR A 176 -5.47 5.07 21.56
C THR A 176 -6.55 4.07 21.14
N THR A 177 -7.01 4.13 19.89
CA THR A 177 -7.77 3.11 19.15
C THR A 177 -6.86 2.38 18.15
N GLY A 178 -7.36 1.45 17.33
CA GLY A 178 -6.59 0.87 16.23
C GLY A 178 -6.50 1.82 15.02
N ASN A 179 -5.80 1.39 13.97
CA ASN A 179 -5.97 1.95 12.63
C ASN A 179 -7.21 1.27 12.01
N ASP A 180 -8.39 1.81 12.26
CA ASP A 180 -9.64 1.07 12.14
C ASP A 180 -10.43 1.38 10.86
N ASN A 181 -11.29 0.46 10.44
CA ASN A 181 -12.28 0.68 9.36
C ASN A 181 -11.66 1.15 8.03
N ASN A 182 -10.41 0.78 7.75
CA ASN A 182 -9.77 1.10 6.49
C ASN A 182 -10.10 0.03 5.44
N THR A 183 -10.30 0.48 4.20
CA THR A 183 -10.65 -0.39 3.08
C THR A 183 -9.60 -0.30 1.98
N ILE A 184 -9.11 -1.46 1.52
CA ILE A 184 -8.33 -1.62 0.29
C ILE A 184 -9.18 -2.44 -0.68
N SER A 185 -9.55 -1.88 -1.82
CA SER A 185 -10.42 -2.59 -2.78
C SER A 185 -10.07 -2.38 -4.23
N ASN A 186 -10.34 -3.38 -5.08
CA ASN A 186 -10.14 -3.29 -6.54
C ASN A 186 -8.72 -2.84 -6.93
N CYS A 187 -7.72 -3.13 -6.09
CA CYS A 187 -6.34 -2.71 -6.31
C CYS A 187 -5.51 -3.85 -6.91
N LYS A 188 -4.50 -3.48 -7.69
CA LYS A 188 -3.40 -4.37 -8.08
C LYS A 188 -2.20 -4.10 -7.19
N ILE A 189 -1.73 -5.09 -6.44
CA ILE A 189 -0.67 -4.96 -5.44
C ILE A 189 0.47 -5.90 -5.83
N GLY A 190 1.64 -5.35 -6.17
CA GLY A 190 2.72 -6.15 -6.74
C GLY A 190 4.09 -5.48 -6.72
N PRO A 191 5.03 -5.99 -7.52
CA PRO A 191 6.42 -5.56 -7.51
C PRO A 191 6.68 -4.31 -8.36
N VAL A 192 7.77 -3.62 -8.03
CA VAL A 192 8.39 -2.67 -8.94
C VAL A 192 9.31 -3.43 -9.89
N GLY A 193 8.82 -3.71 -11.10
CA GLY A 193 9.56 -4.50 -12.08
C GLY A 193 9.94 -5.87 -11.52
N SER A 194 11.22 -6.23 -11.52
CA SER A 194 11.71 -7.49 -10.95
C SER A 194 12.02 -7.42 -9.44
N ASN A 195 11.84 -6.28 -8.78
CA ASN A 195 12.09 -6.14 -7.35
C ASN A 195 10.86 -6.60 -6.58
N LEU A 196 10.85 -7.88 -6.22
CA LEU A 196 9.72 -8.54 -5.57
C LEU A 196 9.60 -8.10 -4.11
N PRO A 197 8.43 -7.62 -3.65
CA PRO A 197 8.21 -7.40 -2.25
C PRO A 197 8.11 -8.74 -1.54
N SER A 198 8.58 -8.81 -0.29
CA SER A 198 8.42 -10.02 0.52
C SER A 198 7.00 -10.18 1.04
N LYS A 199 6.26 -9.07 1.18
CA LYS A 199 4.88 -9.01 1.65
C LYS A 199 4.06 -8.01 0.82
N GLY A 200 2.94 -8.45 0.25
CA GLY A 200 2.00 -7.54 -0.43
C GLY A 200 1.32 -6.61 0.57
N ILE A 201 0.63 -7.19 1.56
CA ILE A 201 0.03 -6.45 2.68
C ILE A 201 0.57 -7.03 3.99
N HIS A 202 1.04 -6.16 4.88
CA HIS A 202 1.50 -6.52 6.22
C HIS A 202 0.67 -5.79 7.28
N ALA A 203 0.41 -6.45 8.39
CA ALA A 203 -0.20 -5.82 9.55
C ALA A 203 0.45 -6.32 10.84
N ASN A 204 0.87 -5.39 11.69
CA ASN A 204 1.41 -5.66 13.02
C ASN A 204 1.04 -4.49 13.92
N GLY A 205 -0.03 -4.67 14.69
CA GLY A 205 -0.68 -3.61 15.44
C GLY A 205 -0.28 -3.58 16.91
N THR A 206 -0.93 -2.69 17.66
CA THR A 206 -0.70 -2.54 19.10
C THR A 206 -1.42 -3.65 19.87
N THR A 207 -0.74 -4.30 20.81
CA THR A 207 -1.26 -5.48 21.53
C THR A 207 -1.71 -5.22 22.96
N THR A 208 -1.71 -3.96 23.42
CA THR A 208 -1.97 -3.60 24.82
C THR A 208 -3.42 -3.86 25.24
N SER A 209 -4.38 -3.72 24.31
CA SER A 209 -5.81 -3.98 24.52
C SER A 209 -6.47 -4.38 23.20
N ALA A 210 -7.62 -5.05 23.26
CA ALA A 210 -8.45 -5.29 22.09
C ALA A 210 -8.85 -3.98 21.37
N THR A 211 -9.01 -2.88 22.12
CA THR A 211 -9.38 -1.55 21.59
C THR A 211 -8.27 -0.88 20.78
N THR A 212 -7.01 -1.29 20.97
CA THR A 212 -5.86 -0.73 20.24
C THR A 212 -5.44 -1.60 19.04
N ASN A 213 -6.09 -2.75 18.87
CA ASN A 213 -5.85 -3.58 17.69
C ASN A 213 -6.40 -2.86 16.46
N ASN A 214 -5.73 -3.00 15.31
CA ASN A 214 -6.34 -2.60 14.05
C ASN A 214 -7.55 -3.50 13.75
N SER A 215 -8.71 -2.89 13.56
CA SER A 215 -10.01 -3.55 13.46
C SER A 215 -10.87 -3.03 12.31
N GLY A 216 -11.85 -3.83 11.86
CA GLY A 216 -12.74 -3.47 10.76
C GLY A 216 -12.03 -3.30 9.40
N ILE A 217 -10.81 -3.85 9.24
CA ILE A 217 -10.06 -3.71 7.99
C ILE A 217 -10.67 -4.60 6.91
N THR A 218 -10.90 -4.01 5.73
CA THR A 218 -11.43 -4.73 4.56
C THR A 218 -10.43 -4.74 3.42
N ILE A 219 -10.05 -5.93 2.98
CA ILE A 219 -9.25 -6.17 1.77
C ILE A 219 -10.14 -6.93 0.79
N ASN A 220 -10.67 -6.26 -0.23
CA ASN A 220 -11.69 -6.83 -1.11
C ASN A 220 -11.35 -6.72 -2.60
N ASN A 221 -11.52 -7.82 -3.36
CA ASN A 221 -11.40 -7.82 -4.82
C ASN A 221 -10.06 -7.23 -5.33
N CYS A 222 -8.98 -7.47 -4.59
CA CYS A 222 -7.63 -7.06 -5.01
C CYS A 222 -6.90 -8.21 -5.71
N GLU A 223 -5.99 -7.86 -6.62
CA GLU A 223 -4.98 -8.76 -7.16
C GLU A 223 -3.68 -8.55 -6.38
N ILE A 224 -3.14 -9.59 -5.77
CA ILE A 224 -1.91 -9.57 -4.97
C ILE A 224 -0.94 -10.54 -5.60
N TYR A 225 0.07 -10.03 -6.30
CA TYR A 225 0.87 -10.85 -7.21
C TYR A 225 2.36 -10.60 -7.04
N ASP A 226 3.14 -11.60 -7.43
CA ASP A 226 4.59 -11.50 -7.54
C ASP A 226 5.31 -11.03 -6.26
N PHE A 227 4.92 -11.62 -5.14
CA PHE A 227 5.61 -11.47 -3.85
C PHE A 227 6.54 -12.66 -3.61
N PHE A 228 7.79 -12.41 -3.25
CA PHE A 228 8.75 -13.48 -2.98
C PHE A 228 9.97 -13.01 -2.19
N LEU A 229 10.39 -13.83 -1.24
CA LEU A 229 11.69 -13.77 -0.59
C LEU A 229 12.06 -15.20 -0.18
N THR A 230 13.33 -15.54 -0.36
CA THR A 230 13.83 -16.91 -0.18
C THR A 230 13.58 -17.47 1.24
N GLY A 231 13.68 -16.64 2.28
CA GLY A 231 13.42 -17.03 3.67
C GLY A 231 11.94 -17.03 4.08
N GLY A 232 11.02 -16.81 3.14
CA GLY A 232 9.57 -16.74 3.38
C GLY A 232 8.96 -15.43 2.93
N SER A 233 7.72 -15.51 2.45
CA SER A 233 6.97 -14.39 1.88
C SER A 233 5.47 -14.58 2.07
N ALA A 234 4.69 -13.53 1.85
CA ALA A 234 3.23 -13.62 1.96
C ALA A 234 2.51 -12.63 1.05
N GLY A 235 1.35 -13.03 0.52
CA GLY A 235 0.44 -12.08 -0.11
C GLY A 235 -0.10 -11.11 0.94
N ILE A 236 -0.72 -11.68 1.98
CA ILE A 236 -1.15 -10.96 3.19
C ILE A 236 -0.55 -11.63 4.42
N TYR A 237 0.12 -10.84 5.27
CA TYR A 237 0.67 -11.29 6.55
C TYR A 237 0.17 -10.42 7.70
N ILE A 238 -0.71 -10.97 8.53
CA ILE A 238 -1.33 -10.28 9.65
C ILE A 238 -0.86 -10.95 10.94
N SER A 239 -0.17 -10.18 11.77
CA SER A 239 0.35 -10.63 13.07
C SER A 239 -0.54 -10.13 14.22
N THR A 240 -0.01 -10.18 15.44
CA THR A 240 -0.69 -9.72 16.66
C THR A 240 -1.12 -8.25 16.56
N GLY A 241 -2.09 -7.85 17.39
CA GLY A 241 -2.58 -6.47 17.39
C GLY A 241 -3.57 -6.17 16.27
N ASN A 242 -4.21 -7.20 15.71
CA ASN A 242 -5.14 -7.10 14.59
C ASN A 242 -6.37 -7.99 14.85
N THR A 243 -7.58 -7.51 14.58
CA THR A 243 -8.83 -8.26 14.79
C THR A 243 -9.90 -7.81 13.80
N GLU A 244 -10.99 -8.56 13.59
CA GLU A 244 -12.10 -8.14 12.73
C GLU A 244 -11.69 -7.79 11.28
N TRP A 245 -10.83 -8.62 10.68
CA TRP A 245 -10.38 -8.47 9.30
C TRP A 245 -11.30 -9.19 8.32
N ASN A 246 -11.68 -8.50 7.24
CA ASN A 246 -12.42 -9.06 6.11
C ASN A 246 -11.48 -9.14 4.90
N ILE A 247 -11.09 -10.35 4.52
CA ILE A 247 -10.21 -10.63 3.38
C ILE A 247 -11.04 -11.40 2.36
N THR A 248 -11.61 -10.69 1.40
CA THR A 248 -12.65 -11.22 0.54
C THR A 248 -12.37 -11.08 -0.95
N ASN A 249 -12.68 -12.13 -1.73
CA ASN A 249 -12.65 -12.08 -3.20
C ASN A 249 -11.30 -11.68 -3.82
N ASN A 250 -10.19 -11.81 -3.10
CA ASN A 250 -8.88 -11.43 -3.62
C ASN A 250 -8.27 -12.56 -4.45
N LYS A 251 -7.37 -12.21 -5.36
CA LYS A 251 -6.62 -13.14 -6.20
C LYS A 251 -5.14 -13.07 -5.86
N PHE A 252 -4.51 -14.22 -5.65
CA PHE A 252 -3.10 -14.33 -5.31
C PHE A 252 -2.40 -15.23 -6.31
N TYR A 253 -1.44 -14.71 -7.08
CA TYR A 253 -0.79 -15.45 -8.16
C TYR A 253 0.68 -15.08 -8.34
N GLN A 254 1.43 -15.95 -9.03
CA GLN A 254 2.86 -15.78 -9.29
C GLN A 254 3.13 -15.96 -10.78
N THR A 255 3.45 -14.87 -11.47
CA THR A 255 3.61 -14.84 -12.93
C THR A 255 4.89 -15.51 -13.42
N ALA A 256 5.84 -15.76 -12.51
CA ALA A 256 7.11 -16.41 -12.80
C ALA A 256 7.48 -17.43 -11.73
N THR A 257 8.32 -18.41 -12.12
CA THR A 257 8.87 -19.41 -11.22
C THR A 257 9.60 -18.77 -10.04
N ARG A 258 9.37 -19.31 -8.84
CA ARG A 258 10.04 -18.88 -7.60
C ARG A 258 11.09 -19.88 -7.17
N THR A 259 12.34 -19.46 -7.12
CA THR A 259 13.47 -20.32 -6.75
C THR A 259 13.89 -20.06 -5.32
N TYR A 260 13.69 -21.05 -4.46
CA TYR A 260 14.16 -21.02 -3.07
C TYR A 260 15.65 -21.35 -3.00
N THR A 261 16.35 -20.54 -2.22
CA THR A 261 17.77 -20.65 -1.84
C THR A 261 17.96 -20.70 -0.32
N ALA A 262 16.89 -20.60 0.47
CA ALA A 262 16.83 -20.77 1.92
C ALA A 262 15.49 -21.41 2.32
N SER A 263 15.44 -22.03 3.50
CA SER A 263 14.20 -22.59 4.04
C SER A 263 13.20 -21.48 4.32
N GLY A 264 11.95 -21.67 3.90
CA GLY A 264 10.92 -20.66 4.03
C GLY A 264 9.55 -21.13 3.58
N THR A 265 8.53 -20.43 4.06
CA THR A 265 7.14 -20.66 3.66
C THR A 265 6.62 -19.44 2.89
N MET A 266 6.00 -19.68 1.74
CA MET A 266 5.15 -18.68 1.10
C MET A 266 3.72 -18.85 1.58
N TYR A 267 3.13 -17.79 2.10
CA TYR A 267 1.71 -17.74 2.46
C TYR A 267 0.90 -17.02 1.39
N GLY A 268 -0.28 -17.53 1.05
CA GLY A 268 -1.29 -16.69 0.40
C GLY A 268 -1.77 -15.65 1.41
N ILE A 269 -2.41 -16.16 2.47
CA ILE A 269 -2.90 -15.39 3.61
C ILE A 269 -2.39 -16.02 4.91
N TYR A 270 -1.69 -15.23 5.72
CA TYR A 270 -1.30 -15.59 7.08
C TYR A 270 -2.01 -14.67 8.07
N TYR A 271 -2.66 -15.25 9.08
CA TYR A 271 -3.21 -14.52 10.22
C TYR A 271 -2.82 -15.21 11.53
N SER A 272 -2.27 -14.45 12.49
CA SER A 272 -2.01 -14.93 13.84
C SER A 272 -2.20 -13.86 14.90
N ASN A 273 -3.28 -13.98 15.67
CA ASN A 273 -3.51 -13.25 16.92
C ASN A 273 -4.34 -14.12 17.86
N THR A 274 -3.68 -14.95 18.65
CA THR A 274 -4.33 -15.90 19.57
C THR A 274 -4.91 -15.23 20.81
N THR A 275 -4.58 -13.96 21.07
CA THR A 275 -5.09 -13.22 22.25
C THR A 275 -6.43 -12.56 21.93
N HIS A 276 -6.49 -11.79 20.84
CA HIS A 276 -7.66 -10.95 20.52
C HIS A 276 -8.27 -11.22 19.13
N GLY A 277 -7.75 -12.22 18.39
CA GLY A 277 -8.26 -12.49 17.04
C GLY A 277 -9.70 -12.98 17.08
N ASN A 278 -10.60 -12.14 16.60
CA ASN A 278 -12.05 -12.29 16.65
C ASN A 278 -12.63 -11.88 15.29
N ASN A 279 -13.72 -12.52 14.86
CA ASN A 279 -14.44 -12.16 13.62
C ASN A 279 -13.54 -12.06 12.36
N ILE A 280 -12.61 -13.00 12.18
CA ILE A 280 -11.73 -13.02 11.00
C ILE A 280 -12.44 -13.72 9.85
N GLN A 281 -12.69 -12.98 8.77
CA GLN A 281 -13.43 -13.45 7.61
C GLN A 281 -12.49 -13.58 6.41
N ILE A 282 -12.18 -14.81 6.00
CA ILE A 282 -11.37 -15.11 4.82
C ILE A 282 -12.26 -15.86 3.84
N THR A 283 -12.84 -15.16 2.86
CA THR A 283 -13.86 -15.75 1.99
C THR A 283 -13.72 -15.41 0.50
N GLY A 284 -14.07 -16.34 -0.37
CA GLY A 284 -14.10 -16.08 -1.81
C GLY A 284 -12.73 -15.84 -2.47
N ASN A 285 -11.62 -16.01 -1.75
CA ASN A 285 -10.29 -15.75 -2.30
C ASN A 285 -9.85 -16.86 -3.25
N THR A 286 -9.12 -16.51 -4.30
CA THR A 286 -8.48 -17.44 -5.24
C THR A 286 -6.97 -17.37 -5.05
N ILE A 287 -6.35 -18.46 -4.62
CA ILE A 287 -4.94 -18.50 -4.22
C ILE A 287 -4.20 -19.58 -5.02
N GLY A 288 -3.13 -19.18 -5.71
CA GLY A 288 -2.34 -20.02 -6.61
C GLY A 288 -2.41 -19.50 -8.05
N TYR A 289 -2.13 -20.35 -9.02
CA TYR A 289 -2.05 -19.97 -10.45
C TYR A 289 -0.90 -19.03 -10.80
N SER A 290 -0.66 -18.87 -12.11
CA SER A 290 0.34 -17.96 -12.66
C SER A 290 -0.23 -16.76 -13.42
N ALA A 291 -1.55 -16.56 -13.38
CA ALA A 291 -2.20 -15.44 -14.03
C ALA A 291 -3.46 -14.94 -13.28
N ALA A 292 -3.76 -13.65 -13.46
CA ALA A 292 -4.89 -12.94 -12.84
C ALA A 292 -6.28 -13.50 -13.18
N ASN A 293 -6.40 -14.24 -14.28
CA ASN A 293 -7.65 -14.89 -14.69
C ASN A 293 -7.85 -16.27 -14.03
N GLY A 294 -6.96 -16.68 -13.10
CA GLY A 294 -7.05 -17.98 -12.44
C GLY A 294 -6.67 -19.13 -13.38
N THR A 295 -5.63 -18.94 -14.19
CA THR A 295 -5.11 -19.98 -15.10
C THR A 295 -3.59 -20.12 -14.98
N GLY A 296 -3.06 -21.25 -15.45
CA GLY A 296 -1.65 -21.59 -15.35
C GLY A 296 -1.24 -22.08 -13.96
N THR A 297 -0.02 -22.57 -13.83
CA THR A 297 0.48 -23.19 -12.60
C THR A 297 1.57 -22.32 -11.96
N PHE A 298 1.36 -21.93 -10.71
CA PHE A 298 2.43 -21.35 -9.90
C PHE A 298 3.51 -22.42 -9.68
N THR A 299 4.76 -22.11 -10.02
CA THR A 299 5.88 -23.06 -9.89
C THR A 299 6.89 -22.57 -8.86
N THR A 300 7.27 -23.44 -7.92
CA THR A 300 8.43 -23.27 -7.05
C THR A 300 9.54 -24.26 -7.39
N THR A 301 10.80 -23.88 -7.14
CA THR A 301 11.99 -24.72 -7.38
C THR A 301 13.01 -24.55 -6.26
N GLY A 302 13.96 -25.49 -6.09
CA GLY A 302 15.01 -25.42 -5.06
C GLY A 302 15.21 -26.75 -4.30
N SER A 303 15.46 -27.83 -5.04
CA SER A 303 15.28 -29.26 -4.66
C SER A 303 16.05 -29.78 -3.42
N SER A 304 16.83 -28.97 -2.72
CA SER A 304 17.57 -29.35 -1.50
C SER A 304 17.15 -28.57 -0.25
N ILE A 305 16.04 -27.83 -0.30
CA ILE A 305 15.63 -26.89 0.73
C ILE A 305 14.16 -27.12 1.07
N ALA A 306 13.83 -27.23 2.37
CA ALA A 306 12.45 -27.28 2.83
C ALA A 306 11.73 -25.97 2.49
N SER A 307 10.98 -25.98 1.39
CA SER A 307 10.14 -24.86 0.96
C SER A 307 8.69 -25.33 0.99
N ASN A 308 7.82 -24.49 1.53
CA ASN A 308 6.40 -24.79 1.67
C ASN A 308 5.57 -23.67 1.06
N PHE A 309 4.44 -24.03 0.47
CA PHE A 309 3.36 -23.11 0.19
C PHE A 309 2.18 -23.42 1.10
N ALA A 310 1.66 -22.39 1.77
CA ALA A 310 0.49 -22.46 2.62
C ALA A 310 -0.54 -21.45 2.13
N GLY A 311 -1.61 -21.90 1.49
CA GLY A 311 -2.62 -21.00 0.94
C GLY A 311 -3.23 -20.09 2.00
N ILE A 312 -3.74 -20.67 3.10
CA ILE A 312 -4.31 -19.94 4.24
C ILE A 312 -3.79 -20.54 5.54
N TYR A 313 -3.27 -19.69 6.43
CA TYR A 313 -2.98 -20.01 7.83
C TYR A 313 -3.77 -19.09 8.75
N LEU A 314 -4.50 -19.67 9.71
CA LEU A 314 -5.30 -18.92 10.68
C LEU A 314 -5.03 -19.43 12.10
N ALA A 315 -4.53 -18.53 12.95
CA ALA A 315 -4.46 -18.72 14.40
C ALA A 315 -5.19 -17.56 15.10
N ALA A 316 -6.48 -17.72 15.34
CA ALA A 316 -7.33 -16.76 16.06
C ALA A 316 -7.42 -17.09 17.55
N SER A 317 -8.14 -16.26 18.32
CA SER A 317 -8.37 -16.50 19.74
C SER A 317 -9.25 -17.73 19.95
N SER A 318 -8.86 -18.62 20.86
CA SER A 318 -9.67 -19.77 21.27
C SER A 318 -10.93 -19.36 22.05
N THR A 319 -11.00 -18.11 22.50
CA THR A 319 -12.13 -17.51 23.20
C THR A 319 -12.76 -16.37 22.40
N ALA A 320 -12.63 -16.38 21.06
CA ALA A 320 -13.25 -15.39 20.20
C ALA A 320 -14.77 -15.34 20.44
N ALA A 321 -15.32 -14.14 20.65
CA ALA A 321 -16.75 -13.95 20.89
C ALA A 321 -17.58 -14.15 19.61
N ASN A 322 -16.99 -13.88 18.44
CA ASN A 322 -17.60 -14.00 17.13
C ASN A 322 -16.82 -15.00 16.27
N THR A 323 -17.55 -15.72 15.43
CA THR A 323 -16.99 -16.76 14.56
C THR A 323 -15.97 -16.20 13.55
N CYS A 324 -14.81 -16.85 13.47
CA CYS A 324 -13.89 -16.67 12.36
C CYS A 324 -14.23 -17.69 11.26
N ASN A 325 -14.32 -17.25 10.01
CA ASN A 325 -14.73 -18.10 8.89
C ASN A 325 -13.65 -18.18 7.81
N ILE A 326 -13.45 -19.40 7.29
CA ILE A 326 -12.69 -19.68 6.06
C ILE A 326 -13.63 -20.41 5.10
N ASN A 327 -14.30 -19.69 4.21
CA ASN A 327 -15.36 -20.25 3.36
C ASN A 327 -15.21 -19.84 1.89
N ASN A 328 -15.58 -20.71 0.95
CA ASN A 328 -15.62 -20.43 -0.49
C ASN A 328 -14.28 -19.94 -1.08
N ASN A 329 -13.14 -20.27 -0.45
CA ASN A 329 -11.83 -19.98 -1.03
C ASN A 329 -11.44 -21.12 -1.99
N THR A 330 -10.77 -20.76 -3.09
CA THR A 330 -10.15 -21.70 -4.02
C THR A 330 -8.63 -21.65 -3.82
N ILE A 331 -8.02 -22.80 -3.53
CA ILE A 331 -6.56 -22.95 -3.44
C ILE A 331 -6.17 -24.05 -4.43
N SER A 332 -5.52 -23.69 -5.53
CA SER A 332 -5.26 -24.61 -6.66
C SER A 332 -4.01 -24.21 -7.43
N ASP A 333 -3.45 -25.15 -8.21
CA ASP A 333 -2.40 -24.91 -9.20
C ASP A 333 -1.12 -24.23 -8.64
N PHE A 334 -0.47 -24.88 -7.68
CA PHE A 334 0.77 -24.45 -6.99
C PHE A 334 1.72 -25.61 -6.65
#